data_AF-A0ABD0RC31-F1
#
_entry.id   AF-A0ABD0RC31-F1
#
_cell.length_a   1.000
_cell.length_b   1.000
_cell.length_c   1.000
_cell.angle_alpha   90.00
_cell.angle_beta   90.00
_cell.angle_gamma   90.00
#
_symmetry.space_group_name_H-M   'P 1'
#
loop_
_entity.id
_entity.type
_entity.pdbx_description
1 polymer ?
#
loop_
_entity_poly.entity_id
_entity_poly.type
_entity_poly.pdbx_seq_one_letter_code
_entity_poly.pdbx_strand_id
1 'polypeptide(L)' 'KDTVKGYTCGEDKPEYALTVKPIFTRNDMLTAVAVAVENEHTVAFLGTSGADVLK' A
#
# COMPACT_ATOMS: atom_id res chain seq x y z
N LYS A 1 -4.00 -11.89 -38.77
CA LYS A 1 -3.96 -13.25 -38.19
C LYS A 1 -2.90 -13.24 -37.09
N ASP A 2 -3.00 -12.36 -36.10
CA ASP A 2 -3.98 -12.35 -34.99
C ASP A 2 -3.94 -13.63 -34.16
N THR A 3 -3.97 -13.43 -32.84
CA THR A 3 -3.90 -14.37 -31.70
C THR A 3 -2.47 -14.86 -31.42
N VAL A 4 -1.76 -14.36 -30.40
CA VAL A 4 -2.07 -14.51 -28.96
C VAL A 4 -1.68 -13.25 -28.15
N LYS A 5 -2.62 -12.32 -27.96
CA LYS A 5 -2.65 -11.43 -26.79
C LYS A 5 -3.87 -11.87 -26.00
N GLY A 6 -3.69 -12.76 -25.01
CA GLY A 6 -4.85 -13.39 -24.39
C GLY A 6 -4.63 -14.15 -23.09
N TYR A 7 -3.47 -14.01 -22.42
CA TYR A 7 -3.27 -14.58 -21.09
C TYR A 7 -2.90 -13.46 -20.12
N THR A 8 -3.94 -12.77 -19.61
CA THR A 8 -3.83 -11.75 -18.57
C THR A 8 -3.86 -12.35 -17.16
N CYS A 9 -3.77 -13.67 -17.01
CA CYS A 9 -3.72 -14.31 -15.70
C CYS A 9 -2.64 -15.40 -15.66
N GLY A 10 -1.46 -14.99 -15.21
CA GLY A 10 -0.58 -15.82 -14.39
C GLY A 10 0.27 -16.84 -15.12
N GLU A 11 1.33 -16.40 -15.79
CA GLU A 11 2.59 -17.15 -15.85
C GLU A 11 3.77 -16.17 -15.97
N ASP A 12 3.95 -15.34 -14.95
CA ASP A 12 5.24 -14.74 -14.66
C ASP A 12 5.28 -14.54 -13.14
N LYS A 13 6.40 -14.91 -12.50
CA LYS A 13 6.67 -14.68 -11.08
C LYS A 13 6.16 -13.28 -10.68
N PRO A 14 5.61 -13.07 -9.47
CA PRO A 14 5.36 -11.71 -9.02
C PRO A 14 6.70 -10.96 -8.98
N GLU A 15 7.02 -10.22 -10.04
CA GLU A 15 8.24 -9.44 -10.24
C GLU A 15 8.21 -8.14 -9.43
N TYR A 16 7.43 -8.12 -8.34
CA TYR A 16 7.12 -6.89 -7.65
C TYR A 16 7.18 -7.11 -6.14
N ALA A 17 8.37 -7.43 -5.66
CA ALA A 17 8.83 -6.73 -4.46
C ALA A 17 9.16 -5.29 -4.88
N LEU A 18 8.12 -4.50 -5.18
CA LEU A 18 8.27 -3.09 -5.52
C LEU A 18 8.97 -2.44 -4.31
N THR A 19 10.26 -2.13 -4.47
CA THR A 19 11.06 -1.59 -3.37
C THR A 19 10.61 -0.15 -3.18
N VAL A 20 9.80 0.08 -2.15
CA VAL A 20 9.33 1.40 -1.77
C VAL A 20 10.21 1.96 -0.66
N LYS A 21 10.54 3.25 -0.75
CA LYS A 21 11.20 3.96 0.35
C LYS A 21 10.13 4.24 1.43
N PRO A 22 10.31 3.79 2.68
CA PRO A 22 9.35 4.06 3.74
C PRO A 22 9.35 5.56 4.06
N ILE A 23 8.15 6.15 4.13
CA ILE A 23 7.95 7.56 4.54
C ILE A 23 7.71 7.71 6.04
N PHE A 24 7.30 6.63 6.71
CA PHE A 24 7.04 6.58 8.14
C PHE A 24 7.44 5.21 8.67
N THR A 25 8.22 5.19 9.76
CA THR A 25 8.62 3.97 10.46
C THR A 25 8.39 4.16 11.96
N ARG A 26 7.86 3.12 12.60
CA ARG A 26 7.63 3.06 14.04
C ARG A 26 7.92 1.65 14.54
N ASN A 27 8.31 1.53 15.80
CA ASN A 27 8.58 0.23 16.42
C ASN A 27 7.30 -0.55 16.76
N ASP A 28 6.17 0.14 16.91
CA ASP A 28 4.88 -0.46 17.18
C ASP A 28 4.23 -1.00 15.91
N MET A 29 3.50 -2.11 16.04
CA MET A 29 2.82 -2.74 14.92
C MET A 29 1.62 -1.91 14.45
N LEU A 30 1.68 -1.45 13.20
CA LEU A 30 0.57 -0.80 12.52
C LEU A 30 -0.43 -1.85 12.03
N THR A 31 -1.71 -1.69 12.37
CA THR A 31 -2.78 -2.67 12.10
C THR A 31 -3.85 -2.13 11.17
N ALA A 32 -4.01 -0.81 11.06
CA ALA A 32 -5.00 -0.18 10.20
C ALA A 32 -4.43 1.09 9.56
N VAL A 33 -4.91 1.42 8.35
CA VAL A 33 -4.54 2.63 7.61
C VAL A 33 -5.79 3.20 6.95
N ALA A 34 -6.03 4.50 7.12
CA ALA A 34 -7.02 5.25 6.36
C ALA A 34 -6.37 6.50 5.77
N VAL A 35 -6.68 6.86 4.53
CA VAL A 35 -6.05 7.99 3.82
C VAL A 35 -7.14 8.95 3.37
N ALA A 36 -6.93 10.25 3.61
CA ALA A 36 -7.82 11.32 3.22
C ALA A 36 -7.03 12.44 2.52
N VAL A 37 -7.74 13.27 1.76
CA VAL A 37 -7.19 14.52 1.22
C VAL A 37 -7.88 15.67 1.92
N GLU A 38 -7.09 16.51 2.59
CA GLU A 38 -7.55 17.68 3.31
C GLU A 38 -6.77 18.89 2.78
N ASN A 39 -7.46 19.84 2.14
CA ASN A 39 -6.87 21.07 1.59
C ASN A 39 -5.63 20.80 0.72
N GLU A 40 -5.73 19.92 -0.27
CA GLU A 40 -4.64 19.49 -1.17
C GLU A 40 -3.48 18.73 -0.49
N HIS A 41 -3.58 18.47 0.81
CA HIS A 41 -2.62 17.65 1.54
C HIS A 41 -3.16 16.22 1.72
N THR A 42 -2.32 15.22 1.48
CA THR A 42 -2.64 13.83 1.80
C THR A 42 -2.38 13.58 3.28
N VAL A 43 -3.42 13.18 4.00
CA VAL A 43 -3.40 12.85 5.43
C VAL A 43 -3.61 11.35 5.60
N ALA A 44 -2.84 10.71 6.48
CA ALA A 44 -2.94 9.28 6.74
C ALA A 44 -3.21 9.02 8.23
N PHE A 45 -4.34 8.38 8.53
CA PHE A 45 -4.64 7.88 9.85
C PHE A 45 -4.11 6.46 10.02
N LEU A 46 -3.24 6.23 11.00
CA LEU A 46 -2.60 4.94 11.25
C LEU A 46 -3.08 4.37 12.58
N GLY A 47 -3.71 3.20 12.55
CA GLY A 47 -4.12 2.46 13.74
C GLY A 47 -3.00 1.53 14.22
N THR A 48 -2.81 1.46 15.54
CA THR A 48 -1.84 0.56 16.18
C THR A 48 -2.51 -0.61 16.87
N SER A 49 -1.74 -1.65 17.18
CA SER A 49 -2.20 -2.74 18.05
C SER A 49 -2.53 -2.31 19.49
N GLY A 50 -2.08 -1.13 19.91
CA GLY A 50 -2.39 -0.52 21.21
C GLY A 50 -3.75 0.19 21.26
N ALA A 51 -4.53 0.14 20.19
CA ALA A 51 -5.77 0.91 20.00
C ALA A 51 -5.56 2.44 19.90
N ASP A 52 -4.33 2.88 19.57
CA ASP A 52 -4.04 4.28 19.27
C ASP A 52 -4.30 4.58 17.79
N VAL A 53 -4.66 5.84 17.49
CA VAL A 53 -4.79 6.36 16.13
C VAL A 53 -3.87 7.57 15.96
N LEU A 54 -2.96 7.51 15.00
CA LEU A 54 -2.11 8.63 14.57
C LEU A 54 -2.75 9.34 13.37
N LYS A 55 -2.56 10.66 13.22
CA LYS A 55 -2.95 11.47 12.04
C LYS A 55 -1.70 12.03 11.37
#